data_AF-A0A9E0LR39-F1
#
_entry.id   AF-A0A9E0LR39-F1
#
_cell.length_a   1.000
_cell.length_b   1.000
_cell.length_c   1.000
_cell.angle_alpha   90.00
_cell.angle_beta   90.00
_cell.angle_gamma   90.00
#
_symmetry.space_group_name_H-M   'P 1'
#
loop_
_entity.id
_entity.type
_entity.pdbx_description
1 polymer ?
#
loop_
_entity_poly.entity_id
_entity_poly.type
_entity_poly.pdbx_seq_one_letter_code
_entity_poly.pdbx_strand_id
1 'polypeptide(L)'
;MEKPKIPHLDKVVGVPKEHIEKQQGKFEEYLTGYFSEIGGAKIENYELEKTKEDIELIQFSSNAVDNYLQKYNRNIRGIPLENIHILKEKSVEEITGGSISGGLHSTINGSVLVEKTLNRVNFSLVVFHELVHAKSFTAMQVTNGGIKENSEIIPYRVGFSVTSRDGNKIYFEDVNEAVVGLLTERFFKDYIETSDLFKDELQKMKESKTPVDLSRQREVKQGLEYINEIYKLNNDKYSFEQVMDIFIEAGINGNLFKVARLIEDTFGKGSFRALGEVTSREVK
;
A
#
# COMPACT_ATOMS: atom_id res chain seq x y z
N MET A 1 -29.31 10.51 -8.61
CA MET A 1 -28.42 10.04 -7.54
C MET A 1 -27.11 9.68 -8.20
N GLU A 2 -26.01 10.37 -7.87
CA GLU A 2 -24.68 10.00 -8.37
C GLU A 2 -24.37 8.57 -7.89
N LYS A 3 -24.00 7.68 -8.82
CA LYS A 3 -23.49 6.35 -8.48
C LYS A 3 -22.21 6.52 -7.64
N PRO A 4 -21.98 5.66 -6.63
CA PRO A 4 -20.79 5.78 -5.80
C PRO A 4 -19.54 5.69 -6.67
N LYS A 5 -18.61 6.65 -6.51
CA LYS A 5 -17.22 6.45 -6.92
C LYS A 5 -16.73 5.17 -6.28
N ILE A 6 -16.02 4.33 -7.04
CA ILE A 6 -15.32 3.17 -6.49
C ILE A 6 -14.53 3.65 -5.27
N PRO A 7 -14.75 3.11 -4.07
CA PRO A 7 -14.09 3.62 -2.88
C PRO A 7 -12.56 3.43 -2.93
N HIS A 8 -12.03 2.63 -3.85
CA HIS A 8 -10.63 2.19 -3.88
C HIS A 8 -9.85 2.50 -5.17
N LEU A 9 -10.47 3.09 -6.20
CA LEU A 9 -9.81 3.29 -7.50
C LEU A 9 -9.77 4.78 -7.90
N ASP A 10 -8.58 5.29 -8.23
CA ASP A 10 -8.40 6.66 -8.72
C ASP A 10 -8.61 6.77 -10.23
N LYS A 11 -8.15 5.77 -10.99
CA LYS A 11 -8.12 5.85 -12.45
C LYS A 11 -8.09 4.49 -13.14
N VAL A 12 -8.67 4.43 -14.33
CA VAL A 12 -8.50 3.33 -15.29
C VAL A 12 -7.73 3.84 -16.51
N VAL A 13 -6.78 3.06 -17.03
CA VAL A 13 -6.02 3.38 -18.25
C VAL A 13 -6.05 2.23 -19.27
N GLY A 14 -5.77 2.53 -20.53
CA GLY A 14 -5.74 1.53 -21.60
C GLY A 14 -7.09 1.25 -22.27
N VAL A 15 -8.14 2.01 -21.94
CA VAL A 15 -9.42 1.98 -22.64
C VAL A 15 -9.33 2.81 -23.93
N PRO A 16 -9.69 2.27 -25.12
CA PRO A 16 -9.69 3.02 -26.38
C PRO A 16 -10.54 4.30 -26.32
N LYS A 17 -10.06 5.39 -26.95
CA LYS A 17 -10.66 6.73 -26.85
C LYS A 17 -12.13 6.78 -27.25
N GLU A 18 -12.52 6.09 -28.32
CA GLU A 18 -13.93 6.00 -28.76
C GLU A 18 -14.86 5.31 -27.75
N HIS A 19 -14.31 4.74 -26.70
CA HIS A 19 -15.05 3.97 -25.71
C HIS A 19 -14.85 4.43 -24.27
N ILE A 20 -13.99 5.43 -24.00
CA ILE A 20 -13.62 5.84 -22.64
C ILE A 20 -14.85 6.09 -21.77
N GLU A 21 -15.76 7.00 -22.13
CA GLU A 21 -16.86 7.34 -21.21
C GLU A 21 -17.84 6.17 -20.99
N LYS A 22 -18.19 5.45 -22.07
CA LYS A 22 -19.16 4.35 -22.02
C LYS A 22 -18.60 3.08 -21.38
N GLN A 23 -17.30 2.81 -21.55
CA GLN A 23 -16.64 1.66 -20.96
C GLN A 23 -16.09 1.96 -19.58
N GLN A 24 -15.59 3.17 -19.30
CA GLN A 24 -15.11 3.54 -17.97
C GLN A 24 -16.23 3.43 -16.94
N GLY A 25 -17.42 4.02 -17.17
CA GLY A 25 -18.52 3.89 -16.21
C GLY A 25 -18.99 2.44 -15.98
N LYS A 26 -19.03 1.62 -17.04
CA LYS A 26 -19.36 0.19 -16.93
C LYS A 26 -18.28 -0.63 -16.25
N PHE A 27 -17.02 -0.27 -16.49
CA PHE A 27 -15.86 -0.92 -15.91
C PHE A 27 -15.72 -0.57 -14.44
N GLU A 28 -16.00 0.66 -14.08
CA GLU A 28 -16.03 1.09 -12.69
C GLU A 28 -17.16 0.38 -11.92
N GLU A 29 -18.32 0.22 -12.54
CA GLU A 29 -19.44 -0.57 -12.00
C GLU A 29 -19.09 -2.06 -11.87
N TYR A 30 -18.44 -2.65 -12.88
CA TYR A 30 -17.94 -4.03 -12.84
C TYR A 30 -16.95 -4.24 -11.69
N LEU A 31 -15.93 -3.36 -11.58
CA LEU A 31 -14.95 -3.45 -10.51
C LEU A 31 -15.58 -3.22 -9.14
N THR A 32 -16.54 -2.29 -9.02
CA THR A 32 -17.27 -2.10 -7.76
C THR A 32 -18.01 -3.38 -7.36
N GLY A 33 -18.73 -4.01 -8.29
CA GLY A 33 -19.40 -5.29 -8.04
C GLY A 33 -18.40 -6.39 -7.65
N TYR A 34 -17.31 -6.51 -8.40
CA TYR A 34 -16.24 -7.47 -8.14
C TYR A 34 -15.61 -7.27 -6.75
N PHE A 35 -15.28 -6.03 -6.37
CA PHE A 35 -14.71 -5.70 -5.06
C PHE A 35 -15.69 -5.95 -3.90
N SER A 36 -16.97 -5.63 -4.08
CA SER A 36 -17.98 -5.87 -3.05
C SER A 36 -18.28 -7.35 -2.87
N GLU A 37 -18.25 -8.15 -3.94
CA GLU A 37 -18.56 -9.58 -3.88
C GLU A 37 -17.37 -10.42 -3.41
N ILE A 38 -16.18 -10.16 -3.96
CA ILE A 38 -14.98 -10.99 -3.73
C ILE A 38 -14.15 -10.45 -2.58
N GLY A 39 -14.08 -9.13 -2.44
CA GLY A 39 -13.26 -8.50 -1.42
C GLY A 39 -13.71 -8.81 0.00
N GLY A 40 -15.00 -9.03 0.23
CA GLY A 40 -15.54 -9.45 1.53
C GLY A 40 -15.80 -10.96 1.65
N ALA A 41 -15.45 -11.76 0.64
CA ALA A 41 -15.69 -13.19 0.66
C ALA A 41 -14.80 -13.87 1.71
N LYS A 42 -15.42 -14.70 2.56
CA LYS A 42 -14.71 -15.40 3.63
C LYS A 42 -13.61 -16.29 3.06
N ILE A 43 -12.42 -16.21 3.64
CA ILE A 43 -11.29 -17.07 3.24
C ILE A 43 -11.39 -18.38 4.01
N GLU A 44 -12.05 -19.35 3.40
CA GLU A 44 -12.35 -20.65 4.01
C GLU A 44 -11.10 -21.30 4.62
N ASN A 45 -11.27 -21.92 5.79
CA ASN A 45 -10.23 -22.61 6.56
C ASN A 45 -9.14 -21.73 7.19
N TYR A 46 -8.94 -20.50 6.72
CA TYR A 46 -7.87 -19.60 7.21
C TYR A 46 -8.39 -18.43 8.05
N GLU A 47 -9.55 -17.89 7.71
CA GLU A 47 -10.08 -16.68 8.35
C GLU A 47 -10.66 -16.95 9.76
N LEU A 48 -10.31 -16.07 10.68
CA LEU A 48 -10.80 -16.00 12.05
C LEU A 48 -11.93 -14.98 12.15
N GLU A 49 -12.91 -15.28 13.00
CA GLU A 49 -13.92 -14.30 13.38
C GLU A 49 -13.27 -13.15 14.16
N LYS A 50 -13.58 -11.91 13.76
CA LYS A 50 -13.02 -10.72 14.39
C LYS A 50 -13.59 -10.55 15.80
N THR A 51 -12.73 -10.36 16.78
CA THR A 51 -13.13 -9.97 18.13
C THR A 51 -13.43 -8.47 18.22
N LYS A 52 -14.01 -8.01 19.33
CA LYS A 52 -14.21 -6.56 19.56
C LYS A 52 -12.89 -5.79 19.59
N GLU A 53 -11.86 -6.40 20.18
CA GLU A 53 -10.51 -5.84 20.24
C GLU A 53 -9.90 -5.72 18.84
N ASP A 54 -10.08 -6.73 17.98
CA ASP A 54 -9.62 -6.66 16.59
C ASP A 54 -10.22 -5.47 15.85
N ILE A 55 -11.53 -5.26 16.01
CA ILE A 55 -12.24 -4.16 15.37
C ILE A 55 -11.72 -2.81 15.89
N GLU A 56 -11.49 -2.69 17.19
CA GLU A 56 -10.91 -1.48 17.81
C GLU A 56 -9.52 -1.17 17.25
N LEU A 57 -8.64 -2.18 17.14
CA LEU A 57 -7.29 -2.03 16.60
C LEU A 57 -7.29 -1.70 15.10
N ILE A 58 -8.21 -2.28 14.32
CA ILE A 58 -8.41 -1.95 12.91
C ILE A 58 -8.87 -0.50 12.75
N GLN A 59 -9.84 -0.07 13.56
CA GLN A 59 -10.34 1.31 13.53
C GLN A 59 -9.26 2.32 13.94
N PHE A 60 -8.50 2.02 14.99
CA PHE A 60 -7.37 2.83 15.43
C PHE A 60 -6.36 3.04 14.28
N SER A 61 -5.96 1.95 13.63
CA SER A 61 -4.99 1.99 12.53
C SER A 61 -5.56 2.71 11.30
N SER A 62 -6.82 2.44 10.95
CA SER A 62 -7.52 3.08 9.83
C SER A 62 -7.61 4.60 10.00
N ASN A 63 -7.95 5.08 11.21
CA ASN A 63 -8.05 6.50 11.51
C ASN A 63 -6.68 7.19 11.40
N ALA A 64 -5.62 6.53 11.84
CA ALA A 64 -4.26 7.04 11.67
C ALA A 64 -3.87 7.16 10.19
N VAL A 65 -4.20 6.16 9.36
CA VAL A 65 -4.01 6.25 7.90
C VAL A 65 -4.78 7.45 7.34
N ASP A 66 -6.05 7.61 7.71
CA ASP A 66 -6.90 8.70 7.21
C ASP A 66 -6.32 10.09 7.54
N ASN A 67 -5.76 10.27 8.74
CA ASN A 67 -5.06 11.50 9.11
C ASN A 67 -3.83 11.77 8.22
N TYR A 68 -3.04 10.73 7.89
CA TYR A 68 -1.94 10.88 6.95
C TYR A 68 -2.44 11.24 5.56
N LEU A 69 -3.49 10.60 5.05
CA LEU A 69 -4.06 10.94 3.74
C LEU A 69 -4.49 12.42 3.69
N GLN A 70 -5.16 12.89 4.75
CA GLN A 70 -5.56 14.29 4.88
C GLN A 70 -4.35 15.24 4.90
N LYS A 71 -3.27 14.89 5.61
CA LYS A 71 -2.02 15.69 5.65
C LYS A 71 -1.47 15.96 4.24
N TYR A 72 -1.62 15.00 3.33
CA TYR A 72 -1.18 15.13 1.92
C TYR A 72 -2.31 15.49 0.95
N ASN A 73 -3.40 16.10 1.45
CA ASN A 73 -4.54 16.59 0.67
C ASN A 73 -5.26 15.51 -0.15
N ARG A 74 -5.26 14.26 0.32
CA ARG A 74 -6.02 13.17 -0.28
C ARG A 74 -7.36 12.99 0.44
N ASN A 75 -8.39 12.72 -0.35
CA ASN A 75 -9.71 12.38 0.19
C ASN A 75 -9.67 11.04 0.93
N ILE A 76 -10.27 11.02 2.12
CA ILE A 76 -10.44 9.79 2.90
C ILE A 76 -11.29 8.79 2.12
N ARG A 77 -10.88 7.52 2.21
CA ARG A 77 -11.56 6.37 1.63
C ARG A 77 -11.71 5.31 2.71
N GLY A 78 -12.95 4.93 3.01
CA GLY A 78 -13.20 3.81 3.93
C GLY A 78 -12.94 2.48 3.23
N ILE A 79 -12.33 1.54 3.96
CA ILE A 79 -12.26 0.12 3.57
C ILE A 79 -13.34 -0.59 4.41
N PRO A 80 -14.28 -1.31 3.79
CA PRO A 80 -15.28 -2.07 4.53
C PRO A 80 -14.60 -3.07 5.48
N LEU A 81 -15.15 -3.26 6.67
CA LEU A 81 -14.54 -4.13 7.68
C LEU A 81 -14.52 -5.60 7.23
N GLU A 82 -15.52 -6.00 6.46
CA GLU A 82 -15.63 -7.28 5.79
C GLU A 82 -14.49 -7.54 4.80
N ASN A 83 -13.88 -6.49 4.23
CA ASN A 83 -12.75 -6.60 3.31
C ASN A 83 -11.40 -6.70 4.03
N ILE A 84 -11.37 -6.63 5.36
CA ILE A 84 -10.15 -6.77 6.17
C ILE A 84 -10.20 -8.14 6.83
N HIS A 85 -9.48 -9.13 6.34
CA HIS A 85 -9.52 -10.50 6.85
C HIS A 85 -8.43 -10.74 7.89
N ILE A 86 -8.81 -11.31 9.03
CA ILE A 86 -7.86 -11.74 10.05
C ILE A 86 -7.63 -13.23 9.87
N LEU A 87 -6.40 -13.62 9.59
CA LEU A 87 -6.03 -14.99 9.29
C LEU A 87 -5.30 -15.64 10.45
N LYS A 88 -5.29 -16.98 10.50
CA LYS A 88 -4.41 -17.72 11.41
C LYS A 88 -2.95 -17.42 11.06
N GLU A 89 -2.06 -17.50 12.05
CA GLU A 89 -0.61 -17.37 11.85
C GLU A 89 -0.13 -18.30 10.71
N LYS A 90 0.77 -17.81 9.85
CA LYS A 90 1.33 -18.49 8.66
C LYS A 90 0.36 -18.72 7.50
N SER A 91 -0.91 -18.33 7.61
CA SER A 91 -1.87 -18.52 6.51
C SER A 91 -1.51 -17.69 5.27
N VAL A 92 -0.93 -16.50 5.42
CA VAL A 92 -0.52 -15.67 4.27
C VAL A 92 0.62 -16.36 3.53
N GLU A 93 1.59 -16.92 4.26
CA GLU A 93 2.69 -17.69 3.67
C GLU A 93 2.15 -18.91 2.92
N GLU A 94 1.20 -19.65 3.49
CA GLU A 94 0.56 -20.80 2.85
C GLU A 94 -0.23 -20.42 1.59
N ILE A 95 -1.04 -19.35 1.66
CA ILE A 95 -1.84 -18.85 0.53
C ILE A 95 -0.93 -18.36 -0.62
N THR A 96 0.20 -17.74 -0.29
CA THR A 96 1.11 -17.14 -1.28
C THR A 96 2.26 -18.07 -1.69
N GLY A 97 2.25 -19.33 -1.24
CA GLY A 97 3.29 -20.31 -1.55
C GLY A 97 4.68 -19.92 -1.05
N GLY A 98 4.77 -19.21 0.08
CA GLY A 98 6.03 -18.80 0.70
C GLY A 98 6.59 -17.46 0.25
N SER A 99 5.87 -16.70 -0.59
CA SER A 99 6.40 -15.45 -1.17
C SER A 99 6.21 -14.24 -0.27
N ILE A 100 5.20 -14.24 0.60
CA ILE A 100 4.82 -13.11 1.48
C ILE A 100 4.44 -13.67 2.85
N SER A 101 4.69 -12.93 3.93
CA SER A 101 4.31 -13.33 5.30
C SER A 101 3.68 -12.18 6.09
N GLY A 102 2.79 -12.50 7.02
CA GLY A 102 2.24 -11.55 8.01
C GLY A 102 1.06 -10.70 7.50
N GLY A 103 1.13 -10.13 6.30
CA GLY A 103 0.04 -9.32 5.73
C GLY A 103 0.13 -9.20 4.22
N LEU A 104 -1.02 -8.94 3.59
CA LEU A 104 -1.13 -8.76 2.14
C LEU A 104 -2.35 -7.90 1.78
N HIS A 105 -2.12 -6.80 1.07
CA HIS A 105 -3.17 -6.11 0.33
C HIS A 105 -3.31 -6.63 -1.11
N SER A 106 -4.52 -7.05 -1.48
CA SER A 106 -4.88 -7.36 -2.87
C SER A 106 -5.63 -6.21 -3.51
N THR A 107 -4.97 -5.50 -4.44
CA THR A 107 -5.59 -4.41 -5.21
C THR A 107 -6.71 -4.91 -6.12
N ILE A 108 -6.63 -6.15 -6.62
CA ILE A 108 -7.61 -6.73 -7.55
C ILE A 108 -8.86 -7.23 -6.81
N ASN A 109 -8.67 -7.79 -5.61
CA ASN A 109 -9.79 -8.28 -4.82
C ASN A 109 -10.36 -7.21 -3.90
N GLY A 110 -9.63 -6.10 -3.68
CA GLY A 110 -10.02 -5.06 -2.74
C GLY A 110 -10.03 -5.57 -1.30
N SER A 111 -9.19 -6.57 -1.00
CA SER A 111 -9.09 -7.20 0.31
C SER A 111 -7.75 -6.90 0.97
N VAL A 112 -7.77 -6.82 2.29
CA VAL A 112 -6.61 -6.68 3.16
C VAL A 112 -6.53 -7.92 4.02
N LEU A 113 -5.46 -8.69 3.92
CA LEU A 113 -5.22 -9.88 4.70
C LEU A 113 -4.19 -9.57 5.77
N VAL A 114 -4.50 -9.88 7.02
CA VAL A 114 -3.57 -9.71 8.14
C VAL A 114 -3.56 -10.96 9.00
N GLU A 115 -2.38 -11.48 9.30
CA GLU A 115 -2.25 -12.60 10.25
C GLU A 115 -2.46 -12.10 11.67
N LYS A 116 -3.17 -12.90 12.47
CA LYS A 116 -3.32 -12.63 13.89
C LYS A 116 -1.96 -12.77 14.57
N THR A 117 -1.43 -11.67 15.09
CA THR A 117 -0.21 -11.67 15.90
C THR A 117 -0.53 -11.80 17.39
N LEU A 118 0.46 -12.25 18.17
CA LEU A 118 0.33 -12.40 19.63
C LEU A 118 0.27 -11.08 20.39
N ASN A 119 0.78 -9.99 19.81
CA ASN A 119 0.78 -8.66 20.42
C ASN A 119 0.02 -7.65 19.54
N ARG A 120 -0.60 -6.66 20.18
CA ARG A 120 -1.49 -5.66 19.57
C ARG A 120 -0.69 -4.60 18.80
N VAL A 121 0.50 -4.24 19.28
CA VAL A 121 1.44 -3.34 18.58
C VAL A 121 1.73 -3.86 17.17
N ASN A 122 2.23 -5.08 17.02
CA ASN A 122 2.56 -5.65 15.71
C ASN A 122 1.30 -5.84 14.86
N PHE A 123 0.18 -6.25 15.46
CA PHE A 123 -1.09 -6.36 14.73
C PHE A 123 -1.46 -5.01 14.10
N SER A 124 -1.44 -3.93 14.89
CA SER A 124 -1.74 -2.59 14.41
C SER A 124 -0.72 -2.08 13.40
N LEU A 125 0.57 -2.40 13.54
CA LEU A 125 1.59 -2.04 12.56
C LEU A 125 1.34 -2.70 11.20
N VAL A 126 1.01 -4.00 11.19
CA VAL A 126 0.68 -4.74 9.95
C VAL A 126 -0.61 -4.20 9.35
N VAL A 127 -1.67 -4.02 10.14
CA VAL A 127 -2.93 -3.45 9.66
C VAL A 127 -2.72 -2.06 9.06
N PHE A 128 -1.97 -1.19 9.74
CA PHE A 128 -1.63 0.13 9.22
C PHE A 128 -0.89 0.04 7.88
N HIS A 129 0.14 -0.81 7.79
CA HIS A 129 0.93 -1.01 6.57
C HIS A 129 0.04 -1.40 5.37
N GLU A 130 -0.78 -2.42 5.53
CA GLU A 130 -1.65 -2.89 4.43
C GLU A 130 -2.76 -1.88 4.10
N LEU A 131 -3.27 -1.13 5.09
CA LEU A 131 -4.24 -0.07 4.85
C LEU A 131 -3.64 1.14 4.11
N VAL A 132 -2.36 1.46 4.33
CA VAL A 132 -1.66 2.48 3.53
C VAL A 132 -1.61 2.05 2.06
N HIS A 133 -1.27 0.79 1.77
CA HIS A 133 -1.33 0.26 0.40
C HIS A 133 -2.74 0.37 -0.18
N ALA A 134 -3.74 -0.06 0.57
CA ALA A 134 -5.13 -0.10 0.12
C ALA A 134 -5.75 1.28 -0.12
N LYS A 135 -5.34 2.30 0.63
CA LYS A 135 -5.91 3.65 0.55
C LYS A 135 -5.06 4.65 -0.26
N SER A 136 -3.83 4.30 -0.60
CA SER A 136 -2.95 5.10 -1.47
C SER A 136 -3.47 5.17 -2.90
N PHE A 137 -2.76 5.89 -3.78
CA PHE A 137 -3.18 6.06 -5.16
C PHE A 137 -3.23 4.72 -5.89
N THR A 138 -4.36 4.41 -6.50
CA THR A 138 -4.53 3.16 -7.27
C THR A 138 -5.03 3.48 -8.67
N ALA A 139 -4.33 2.98 -9.67
CA ALA A 139 -4.79 2.98 -11.05
C ALA A 139 -4.76 1.57 -11.62
N MET A 140 -5.79 1.19 -12.36
CA MET A 140 -5.92 -0.11 -13.03
C MET A 140 -5.72 0.06 -14.54
N GLN A 141 -5.26 -0.99 -15.21
CA GLN A 141 -5.19 -1.05 -16.66
C GLN A 141 -5.86 -2.28 -17.23
N VAL A 142 -6.38 -2.09 -18.45
CA VAL A 142 -6.64 -3.18 -19.38
C VAL A 142 -5.35 -3.37 -20.20
N THR A 143 -4.75 -4.57 -20.14
CA THR A 143 -3.56 -4.90 -20.93
C THR A 143 -3.88 -4.94 -22.43
N ASN A 144 -2.84 -5.03 -23.28
CA ASN A 144 -2.97 -5.04 -24.73
C ASN A 144 -3.66 -6.34 -25.25
N GLY A 145 -4.98 -6.41 -25.09
CA GLY A 145 -5.90 -7.37 -25.71
C GLY A 145 -7.27 -6.76 -26.04
N GLY A 146 -7.56 -5.55 -25.55
CA GLY A 146 -8.89 -4.91 -25.61
C GLY A 146 -9.94 -5.71 -24.83
N ILE A 147 -11.18 -5.23 -24.69
CA ILE A 147 -12.30 -5.99 -24.09
C ILE A 147 -12.73 -7.13 -25.02
N LYS A 148 -11.86 -8.12 -25.22
CA LYS A 148 -12.21 -9.45 -25.69
C LYS A 148 -12.11 -10.38 -24.48
N GLU A 149 -12.74 -11.53 -24.57
CA GLU A 149 -13.00 -12.50 -23.47
C GLU A 149 -11.77 -12.91 -22.63
N ASN A 150 -10.54 -12.53 -23.01
CA ASN A 150 -9.27 -12.79 -22.32
C ASN A 150 -8.46 -11.51 -21.96
N SER A 151 -9.09 -10.34 -21.81
CA SER A 151 -8.36 -9.16 -21.30
C SER A 151 -8.18 -9.24 -19.80
N GLU A 152 -6.92 -9.24 -19.36
CA GLU A 152 -6.58 -9.19 -17.96
C GLU A 152 -6.64 -7.76 -17.44
N ILE A 153 -7.41 -7.58 -16.37
CA ILE A 153 -7.44 -6.34 -15.61
C ILE A 153 -6.37 -6.48 -14.54
N ILE A 154 -5.35 -5.63 -14.62
CA ILE A 154 -4.23 -5.64 -13.68
C ILE A 154 -4.00 -4.25 -13.09
N PRO A 155 -3.37 -4.15 -11.91
CA PRO A 155 -2.86 -2.89 -11.42
C PRO A 155 -1.92 -2.26 -12.44
N TYR A 156 -2.15 -0.99 -12.76
CA TYR A 156 -1.20 -0.14 -13.48
C TYR A 156 -0.29 0.57 -12.49
N ARG A 157 -0.86 1.09 -11.40
CA ARG A 157 -0.13 1.77 -10.34
C ARG A 157 -0.78 1.49 -8.99
N VAL A 158 0.07 1.24 -8.01
CA VAL A 158 -0.32 1.11 -6.60
C VAL A 158 0.70 1.89 -5.80
N GLY A 159 0.26 2.99 -5.20
CA GLY A 159 1.12 3.97 -4.58
C GLY A 159 2.21 4.47 -5.52
N PHE A 160 3.46 4.15 -5.17
CA PHE A 160 4.65 4.50 -5.92
C PHE A 160 4.96 3.51 -7.07
N SER A 161 4.51 2.26 -6.95
CA SER A 161 4.79 1.19 -7.92
C SER A 161 4.11 1.46 -9.26
N VAL A 162 4.75 1.00 -10.34
CA VAL A 162 4.22 1.09 -11.71
C VAL A 162 4.36 -0.25 -12.41
N THR A 163 3.27 -0.77 -12.98
CA THR A 163 3.27 -1.98 -13.81
C THR A 163 3.38 -1.59 -15.28
N SER A 164 4.17 -2.33 -16.06
CA SER A 164 4.31 -2.16 -17.50
C SER A 164 2.98 -2.39 -18.23
N ARG A 165 2.87 -1.88 -19.46
CA ARG A 165 1.63 -1.95 -20.26
C ARG A 165 1.27 -3.37 -20.72
N ASP A 166 2.26 -4.23 -20.81
CA ASP A 166 2.11 -5.66 -21.09
C ASP A 166 1.89 -6.50 -19.82
N GLY A 167 2.01 -5.89 -18.62
CA GLY A 167 1.80 -6.57 -17.34
C GLY A 167 2.99 -7.38 -16.83
N ASN A 168 4.07 -7.49 -17.60
CA ASN A 168 5.17 -8.40 -17.28
C ASN A 168 6.18 -7.84 -16.27
N LYS A 169 6.21 -6.52 -16.04
CA LYS A 169 7.19 -5.88 -15.15
C LYS A 169 6.54 -4.93 -14.17
N ILE A 170 7.03 -4.95 -12.94
CA ILE A 170 6.70 -3.97 -11.90
C ILE A 170 7.97 -3.17 -11.58
N TYR A 171 7.87 -1.84 -11.63
CA TYR A 171 8.93 -0.89 -11.31
C TYR A 171 8.65 -0.23 -9.95
N PHE A 172 9.72 0.11 -9.24
CA PHE A 172 9.68 0.87 -7.98
C PHE A 172 8.93 0.21 -6.81
N GLU A 173 8.76 -1.11 -6.82
CA GLU A 173 8.06 -1.80 -5.72
C GLU A 173 8.82 -1.68 -4.39
N ASP A 174 10.14 -1.86 -4.40
CA ASP A 174 10.99 -1.67 -3.22
C ASP A 174 10.90 -0.23 -2.67
N VAL A 175 10.75 0.75 -3.57
CA VAL A 175 10.56 2.15 -3.18
C VAL A 175 9.17 2.34 -2.56
N ASN A 176 8.14 1.69 -3.11
CA ASN A 176 6.79 1.72 -2.56
C ASN A 176 6.74 1.12 -1.15
N GLU A 177 7.27 -0.09 -0.96
CA GLU A 177 7.36 -0.69 0.38
C GLU A 177 8.19 0.15 1.34
N ALA A 178 9.27 0.79 0.87
CA ALA A 178 10.04 1.69 1.72
C ALA A 178 9.26 2.93 2.17
N VAL A 179 8.46 3.52 1.29
CA VAL A 179 7.56 4.63 1.63
C VAL A 179 6.52 4.19 2.66
N VAL A 180 5.92 3.01 2.49
CA VAL A 180 4.94 2.48 3.45
C VAL A 180 5.60 2.15 4.78
N GLY A 181 6.78 1.53 4.77
CA GLY A 181 7.56 1.23 5.98
C GLY A 181 7.90 2.48 6.79
N LEU A 182 8.28 3.58 6.12
CA LEU A 182 8.51 4.87 6.78
C LEU A 182 7.24 5.44 7.41
N LEU A 183 6.09 5.33 6.75
CA LEU A 183 4.81 5.72 7.33
C LEU A 183 4.46 4.84 8.54
N THR A 184 4.74 3.54 8.49
CA THR A 184 4.53 2.60 9.59
C THR A 184 5.42 2.94 10.79
N GLU A 185 6.66 3.34 10.57
CA GLU A 185 7.54 3.85 11.65
C GLU A 185 7.00 5.15 12.26
N ARG A 186 6.51 6.08 11.44
CA ARG A 186 5.86 7.30 11.95
C ARG A 186 4.59 6.98 12.73
N PHE A 187 3.78 6.03 12.25
CA PHE A 187 2.59 5.57 12.96
C PHE A 187 2.93 5.01 14.35
N PHE A 188 4.01 4.23 14.47
CA PHE A 188 4.48 3.76 15.77
C PHE A 188 4.76 4.93 16.72
N LYS A 189 5.57 5.89 16.29
CA LYS A 189 5.99 7.05 17.10
C LYS A 189 4.84 8.00 17.44
N ASP A 190 4.04 8.35 16.44
CA ASP A 190 3.04 9.41 16.56
C ASP A 190 1.76 8.91 17.24
N TYR A 191 1.40 7.63 17.07
CA TYR A 191 0.12 7.07 17.52
C TYR A 191 0.27 5.94 18.54
N ILE A 192 1.15 4.97 18.33
CA ILE A 192 1.25 3.81 19.23
C ILE A 192 1.92 4.21 20.56
N GLU A 193 3.08 4.87 20.51
CA GLU A 193 3.83 5.25 21.73
C GLU A 193 3.06 6.23 22.63
N THR A 194 2.15 7.02 22.05
CA THR A 194 1.39 8.05 22.76
C THR A 194 0.03 7.56 23.27
N SER A 195 -0.43 6.38 22.83
CA SER A 195 -1.78 5.88 23.11
C SER A 195 -1.86 5.03 24.37
N ASP A 196 -2.90 5.28 25.19
CA ASP A 196 -3.23 4.46 26.35
C ASP A 196 -3.51 2.99 26.00
N LEU A 197 -3.99 2.73 24.78
CA LEU A 197 -4.34 1.40 24.29
C LEU A 197 -3.16 0.41 24.35
N PHE A 198 -1.94 0.92 24.16
CA PHE A 198 -0.72 0.09 24.05
C PHE A 198 0.20 0.18 25.25
N LYS A 199 -0.06 1.05 26.24
CA LYS A 199 0.86 1.31 27.38
C LYS A 199 1.34 0.04 28.08
N ASP A 200 0.41 -0.82 28.48
CA ASP A 200 0.73 -2.07 29.19
C ASP A 200 1.55 -3.03 28.33
N GLU A 201 1.28 -3.06 27.02
CA GLU A 201 1.98 -3.95 26.10
C GLU A 201 3.39 -3.44 25.78
N LEU A 202 3.54 -2.14 25.54
CA LEU A 202 4.84 -1.49 25.35
C LEU A 202 5.73 -1.68 26.58
N GLN A 203 5.15 -1.56 27.79
CA GLN A 203 5.87 -1.83 29.04
C GLN A 203 6.33 -3.30 29.12
N LYS A 204 5.44 -4.26 28.82
CA LYS A 204 5.79 -5.68 28.79
C LYS A 204 6.89 -5.98 27.77
N MET A 205 6.80 -5.42 26.56
CA MET A 205 7.81 -5.59 25.51
C MET A 205 9.17 -5.02 25.94
N LYS A 206 9.18 -3.87 26.62
CA LYS A 206 10.39 -3.26 27.17
C LYS A 206 11.02 -4.13 28.25
N GLU A 207 10.23 -4.69 29.16
CA GLU A 207 10.69 -5.58 30.22
C GLU A 207 11.23 -6.90 29.67
N SER A 208 10.57 -7.49 28.68
CA SER A 208 11.00 -8.73 28.03
C SER A 208 12.11 -8.53 27.00
N LYS A 209 12.50 -7.29 26.72
CA LYS A 209 13.42 -6.90 25.63
C LYS A 209 12.97 -7.44 24.26
N THR A 210 11.66 -7.57 24.07
CA THR A 210 11.09 -7.96 22.77
C THR A 210 11.18 -6.75 21.85
N PRO A 211 11.93 -6.83 20.74
CA PRO A 211 12.00 -5.71 19.80
C PRO A 211 10.62 -5.49 19.17
N VAL A 212 10.28 -4.22 18.95
CA VAL A 212 9.19 -3.86 18.04
C VAL A 212 9.69 -4.14 16.64
N ASP A 213 8.96 -4.97 15.89
CA ASP A 213 9.32 -5.26 14.52
C ASP A 213 8.85 -4.10 13.61
N LEU A 214 9.66 -3.04 13.59
CA LEU A 214 9.62 -2.01 12.55
C LEU A 214 10.45 -2.43 11.33
N SER A 215 11.01 -3.64 11.38
CA SER A 215 12.01 -4.16 10.48
C SER A 215 11.39 -5.13 9.49
N ARG A 216 10.58 -4.62 8.56
CA ARG A 216 10.56 -5.18 7.19
C ARG A 216 11.90 -4.89 6.47
N GLN A 217 13.02 -5.07 7.18
CA GLN A 217 14.38 -4.64 6.87
C GLN A 217 14.96 -5.29 5.61
N ARG A 218 14.35 -6.33 5.06
CA ARG A 218 14.77 -6.90 3.77
C ARG A 218 14.07 -6.25 2.57
N GLU A 219 12.78 -5.94 2.70
CA GLU A 219 11.95 -5.33 1.64
C GLU A 219 12.23 -3.83 1.49
N VAL A 220 12.59 -3.18 2.61
CA VAL A 220 12.68 -1.72 2.70
C VAL A 220 14.11 -1.19 2.55
N LYS A 221 15.13 -2.04 2.73
CA LYS A 221 16.55 -1.60 2.81
C LYS A 221 17.03 -0.91 1.54
N GLN A 222 16.78 -1.49 0.36
CA GLN A 222 17.25 -0.89 -0.89
C GLN A 222 16.54 0.44 -1.17
N GLY A 223 15.21 0.49 -1.02
CA GLY A 223 14.44 1.73 -1.17
C GLY A 223 14.88 2.83 -0.19
N LEU A 224 15.11 2.49 1.08
CA LEU A 224 15.63 3.43 2.08
C LEU A 224 17.06 3.87 1.80
N GLU A 225 17.94 2.97 1.36
CA GLU A 225 19.31 3.34 1.00
C GLU A 225 19.31 4.40 -0.10
N TYR A 226 18.45 4.25 -1.12
CA TYR A 226 18.27 5.27 -2.15
C TYR A 226 17.72 6.60 -1.61
N ILE A 227 16.68 6.57 -0.77
CA ILE A 227 16.13 7.80 -0.16
C ILE A 227 17.20 8.50 0.71
N ASN A 228 17.98 7.72 1.47
CA ASN A 228 19.09 8.23 2.28
C ASN A 228 20.22 8.83 1.43
N GLU A 229 20.53 8.23 0.29
CA GLU A 229 21.55 8.74 -0.62
C GLU A 229 21.11 10.08 -1.24
N ILE A 230 19.85 10.17 -1.68
CA ILE A 230 19.26 11.43 -2.16
C ILE A 230 19.36 12.50 -1.08
N TYR A 231 19.00 12.18 0.16
CA TYR A 231 19.15 13.10 1.28
C TYR A 231 20.61 13.54 1.48
N LYS A 232 21.56 12.61 1.54
CA LYS A 232 22.99 12.92 1.75
C LYS A 232 23.55 13.89 0.70
N LEU A 233 23.12 13.75 -0.55
CA LEU A 233 23.57 14.58 -1.67
C LEU A 233 22.84 15.93 -1.76
N ASN A 234 21.76 16.13 -1.00
CA ASN A 234 21.00 17.37 -0.98
C ASN A 234 20.74 17.90 0.43
N ASN A 235 21.58 17.53 1.41
CA ASN A 235 21.39 17.89 2.82
C ASN A 235 21.59 19.39 3.11
N ASP A 236 22.14 20.12 2.15
CA ASP A 236 22.23 21.59 2.14
C ASP A 236 20.88 22.25 1.82
N LYS A 237 19.98 21.54 1.14
CA LYS A 237 18.67 22.05 0.66
C LYS A 237 17.48 21.43 1.37
N TYR A 238 17.58 20.15 1.73
CA TYR A 238 16.48 19.38 2.31
C TYR A 238 16.93 18.66 3.58
N SER A 239 16.06 18.70 4.58
CA SER A 239 16.09 17.73 5.68
C SER A 239 15.65 16.36 5.17
N PHE A 240 16.01 15.30 5.92
CA PHE A 240 15.56 13.95 5.63
C PHE A 240 14.02 13.86 5.60
N GLU A 241 13.34 14.51 6.55
CA GLU A 241 11.87 14.59 6.59
C GLU A 241 11.26 15.21 5.33
N GLN A 242 11.88 16.25 4.77
CA GLN A 242 11.40 16.86 3.52
C GLN A 242 11.58 15.93 2.33
N VAL A 243 12.70 15.20 2.25
CA VAL A 243 12.89 14.19 1.21
C VAL A 243 11.83 13.10 1.34
N MET A 244 11.61 12.58 2.55
CA MET A 244 10.58 11.56 2.79
C MET A 244 9.18 12.05 2.44
N ASP A 245 8.80 13.28 2.83
CA ASP A 245 7.48 13.83 2.54
C ASP A 245 7.24 13.96 1.03
N ILE A 246 8.28 14.23 0.22
CA ILE A 246 8.19 14.23 -1.25
C ILE A 246 7.83 12.83 -1.79
N PHE A 247 8.44 11.77 -1.25
CA PHE A 247 8.16 10.39 -1.66
C PHE A 247 6.80 9.90 -1.16
N ILE A 248 6.44 10.22 0.09
CA ILE A 248 5.15 9.88 0.68
C ILE A 248 4.01 10.55 -0.08
N GLU A 249 4.11 11.86 -0.37
CA GLU A 249 3.12 12.60 -1.17
C GLU A 249 2.94 11.94 -2.55
N ALA A 250 4.03 11.51 -3.17
CA ALA A 250 4.02 10.85 -4.47
C ALA A 250 3.35 9.47 -4.45
N GLY A 251 3.57 8.67 -3.39
CA GLY A 251 2.88 7.39 -3.19
C GLY A 251 1.39 7.58 -2.91
N ILE A 252 1.04 8.48 -1.99
CA ILE A 252 -0.35 8.73 -1.61
C ILE A 252 -1.17 9.30 -2.77
N ASN A 253 -0.63 10.24 -3.54
CA ASN A 253 -1.37 10.95 -4.59
C ASN A 253 -1.08 10.45 -6.01
N GLY A 254 -0.11 9.56 -6.17
CA GLY A 254 0.33 9.08 -7.48
C GLY A 254 1.12 10.11 -8.29
N ASN A 255 1.50 11.26 -7.74
CA ASN A 255 2.24 12.27 -8.49
C ASN A 255 3.77 12.08 -8.36
N LEU A 256 4.37 11.31 -9.27
CA LEU A 256 5.80 11.03 -9.27
C LEU A 256 6.68 12.19 -9.76
N PHE A 257 6.09 13.29 -10.24
CA PHE A 257 6.84 14.35 -10.92
C PHE A 257 7.86 15.05 -10.03
N LYS A 258 7.47 15.37 -8.78
CA LYS A 258 8.38 16.00 -7.80
C LYS A 258 9.56 15.08 -7.48
N VAL A 259 9.30 13.79 -7.34
CA VAL A 259 10.33 12.78 -7.05
C VAL A 259 11.25 12.59 -8.26
N ALA A 260 10.70 12.50 -9.47
CA ALA A 260 11.49 12.40 -10.68
C ALA A 260 12.44 13.60 -10.83
N ARG A 261 11.95 14.83 -10.60
CA ARG A 261 12.80 16.03 -10.61
C ARG A 261 13.88 15.98 -9.53
N LEU A 262 13.53 15.63 -8.29
CA LEU A 262 14.51 15.50 -7.21
C LEU A 262 15.62 14.51 -7.58
N ILE A 263 15.26 13.36 -8.16
CA ILE A 263 16.21 12.32 -8.57
C ILE A 263 17.07 12.76 -9.77
N GLU A 264 16.49 13.43 -10.77
CA GLU A 264 17.23 13.94 -11.92
C GLU A 264 18.15 15.12 -11.56
N ASP A 265 17.74 15.99 -10.65
CA ASP A 265 18.56 17.09 -10.14
C ASP A 265 19.73 16.57 -9.30
N THR A 266 19.56 15.42 -8.63
CA THR A 266 20.59 14.79 -7.78
C THR A 266 21.60 13.99 -8.58
N PHE A 267 21.14 13.14 -9.49
CA PHE A 267 21.98 12.14 -10.18
C PHE A 267 22.13 12.37 -11.68
N GLY A 268 21.50 13.42 -12.22
CA GLY A 268 21.51 13.75 -13.64
C GLY A 268 20.32 13.19 -14.42
N LYS A 269 20.10 13.73 -15.62
CA LYS A 269 18.96 13.39 -16.49
C LYS A 269 18.89 11.89 -16.79
N GLY A 270 17.69 11.30 -16.65
CA GLY A 270 17.44 9.88 -16.92
C GLY A 270 17.68 8.94 -15.72
N SER A 271 18.21 9.45 -14.60
CA SER A 271 18.43 8.67 -13.38
C SER A 271 17.14 8.10 -12.81
N PHE A 272 16.01 8.82 -12.90
CA PHE A 272 14.71 8.31 -12.45
C PHE A 272 14.28 7.05 -13.21
N ARG A 273 14.49 7.03 -14.52
CA ARG A 273 14.23 5.85 -15.34
C ARG A 273 15.17 4.71 -14.98
N ALA A 274 16.46 5.00 -14.81
CA ALA A 274 17.45 4.00 -14.43
C ALA A 274 17.11 3.35 -13.07
N LEU A 275 16.68 4.13 -12.09
CA LEU A 275 16.19 3.62 -10.80
C LEU A 275 15.01 2.68 -10.99
N GLY A 276 14.05 3.04 -11.84
CA GLY A 276 12.93 2.18 -12.18
C GLY A 276 13.39 0.81 -12.68
N GLU A 277 14.31 0.79 -13.66
CA GLU A 277 14.84 -0.46 -14.21
C GLU A 277 15.58 -1.30 -13.17
N VAL A 278 16.40 -0.68 -12.31
CA VAL A 278 17.18 -1.38 -11.27
C VAL A 278 16.29 -1.95 -10.16
N THR A 279 15.18 -1.26 -9.86
CA THR A 279 14.18 -1.69 -8.87
C THR A 279 13.03 -2.46 -9.51
N SER A 280 13.20 -2.91 -10.76
CA SER A 280 12.16 -3.66 -11.46
C SER A 280 12.25 -5.16 -11.19
N ARG A 281 11.09 -5.82 -11.22
CA ARG A 281 11.00 -7.28 -11.23
C ARG A 281 10.02 -7.76 -12.28
N GLU A 282 10.25 -8.98 -12.76
CA GLU A 282 9.30 -9.68 -13.62
C GLU A 282 8.11 -10.19 -12.78
N VAL A 283 6.92 -10.14 -13.36
CA VAL A 283 5.71 -10.79 -12.83
C VAL A 283 5.80 -12.27 -13.23
N LYS A 284 5.87 -13.16 -12.24
CA LYS A 284 5.92 -14.61 -12.45
C LYS A 284 4.54 -15.22 -12.58
#